data_AF-A0A974P5G9-F1
#
_entry.id   AF-A0A974P5G9-F1
#
_cell.length_a   1.000
_cell.length_b   1.000
_cell.length_c   1.000
_cell.angle_alpha   90.00
_cell.angle_beta   90.00
_cell.angle_gamma   90.00
#
_symmetry.space_group_name_H-M   'P 1'
#
loop_
_entity.id
_entity.type
_entity.pdbx_description
1 polymer ?
#
loop_
_entity_poly.entity_id
_entity_poly.type
_entity_poly.pdbx_seq_one_letter_code
_entity_poly.pdbx_strand_id
1 'polypeptide(L)'
;MHLAKQLVERGHRLAYVAEAPVYHLHSESWPQVRRRFEREAIALQHIMPEVHIGWTDFTRYLFSAILLDFGAALQQKSFRKYAVEIALYRTMQFWGSFRGNHIHRTVSRRRKEAYFYPR
;
A
#
# COMPACT_ATOMS: atom_id res chain seq x y z
N MET A 1 -11.80 -0.64 -2.47
CA MET A 1 -12.29 0.73 -2.20
C MET A 1 -13.25 1.27 -3.26
N HIS A 2 -13.02 1.05 -4.57
CA HIS A 2 -13.88 1.59 -5.64
C HIS A 2 -15.38 1.31 -5.44
N LEU A 3 -15.77 0.04 -5.34
CA LEU A 3 -17.17 -0.36 -5.12
C LEU A 3 -17.75 0.24 -3.84
N ALA A 4 -16.98 0.23 -2.76
CA ALA A 4 -17.41 0.77 -1.47
C ALA A 4 -17.74 2.28 -1.56
N LYS A 5 -16.91 3.06 -2.28
CA LYS A 5 -17.18 4.48 -2.55
C LYS A 5 -18.49 4.67 -3.31
N GLN A 6 -18.71 3.90 -4.37
CA GLN A 6 -19.96 3.94 -5.16
C GLN A 6 -21.20 3.57 -4.34
N LEU A 7 -21.11 2.60 -3.43
CA LEU A 7 -22.22 2.22 -2.58
C LEU A 7 -22.58 3.33 -1.59
N VAL A 8 -21.57 3.99 -0.99
CA VAL A 8 -21.79 5.14 -0.10
C VAL A 8 -22.39 6.32 -0.84
N GLU A 9 -21.91 6.63 -2.05
CA GLU A 9 -22.48 7.68 -2.91
C GLU A 9 -23.95 7.41 -3.28
N ARG A 10 -24.37 6.15 -3.29
CA ARG A 10 -25.76 5.72 -3.48
C ARG A 10 -26.60 5.70 -2.19
N GLY A 11 -26.05 6.14 -1.07
CA GLY A 11 -26.74 6.22 0.22
C GLY A 11 -26.69 4.92 1.05
N HIS A 12 -25.94 3.90 0.63
CA HIS A 12 -25.70 2.73 1.48
C HIS A 12 -24.69 3.05 2.59
N ARG A 13 -24.65 2.19 3.61
CA ARG A 13 -23.76 2.33 4.76
C ARG A 13 -22.65 1.27 4.72
N LEU A 14 -21.47 1.64 5.19
CA LEU A 14 -20.35 0.74 5.42
C LEU A 14 -20.18 0.53 6.93
N ALA A 15 -19.93 -0.71 7.34
CA ALA A 15 -19.64 -1.06 8.72
C ALA A 15 -18.35 -1.91 8.79
N TYR A 16 -17.55 -1.67 9.82
CA TYR A 16 -16.40 -2.51 10.13
C TYR A 16 -16.82 -3.60 11.12
N VAL A 17 -16.44 -4.85 10.84
CA VAL A 17 -16.71 -6.00 11.72
C VAL A 17 -15.38 -6.51 12.22
N ALA A 18 -15.05 -6.22 13.48
CA ALA A 18 -13.73 -6.50 14.06
C ALA A 18 -13.51 -8.02 14.27
N GLU A 19 -14.59 -8.76 14.45
CA GLU A 19 -14.59 -10.19 14.74
C GLU A 19 -14.38 -11.04 13.48
N ALA A 20 -14.50 -10.44 12.29
CA ALA A 20 -14.30 -11.16 11.03
C ALA A 20 -12.81 -11.51 10.85
N PRO A 21 -12.42 -12.80 10.83
CA PRO A 21 -11.02 -13.17 10.76
C PRO A 21 -10.45 -12.91 9.36
N VAL A 22 -9.27 -12.29 9.32
CA VAL A 22 -8.48 -12.13 8.10
C VAL A 22 -7.09 -12.71 8.34
N TYR A 23 -6.71 -13.70 7.54
CA TYR A 23 -5.40 -14.33 7.61
C TYR A 23 -4.46 -13.73 6.57
N HIS A 24 -3.33 -13.18 7.00
CA HIS A 24 -2.33 -12.58 6.13
C HIS A 24 -1.33 -13.65 5.67
N LEU A 25 -1.67 -14.40 4.62
CA LEU A 25 -0.84 -15.44 4.02
C LEU A 25 0.01 -14.86 2.88
N HIS A 26 1.05 -14.10 3.21
CA HIS A 26 1.92 -13.49 2.19
C HIS A 26 3.39 -13.74 2.47
N SER A 27 4.06 -14.42 1.52
CA SER A 27 5.51 -14.47 1.39
C SER A 27 5.92 -13.60 0.20
N GLU A 28 6.15 -12.31 0.45
CA GLU A 28 6.53 -11.35 -0.60
C GLU A 28 8.00 -10.96 -0.48
N SER A 29 8.71 -10.96 -1.60
CA SER A 29 10.00 -10.29 -1.73
C SER A 29 9.84 -8.77 -1.71
N TRP A 30 10.90 -8.04 -1.33
CA TRP A 30 10.89 -6.56 -1.33
C TRP A 30 10.44 -5.92 -2.65
N PRO A 31 10.85 -6.43 -3.83
CA PRO A 31 10.32 -5.93 -5.10
C PRO A 31 8.83 -6.22 -5.32
N GLN A 32 8.27 -7.28 -4.73
CA GLN A 32 6.82 -7.55 -4.76
C GLN A 32 6.07 -6.57 -3.86
N VAL A 33 6.55 -6.36 -2.63
CA VAL A 33 5.97 -5.37 -1.69
C VAL A 33 5.89 -4.00 -2.34
N ARG A 34 6.99 -3.51 -2.93
CA ARG A 34 7.00 -2.23 -3.65
C ARG A 34 5.99 -2.19 -4.80
N ARG A 35 5.92 -3.27 -5.61
CA ARG A 35 4.98 -3.36 -6.74
C ARG A 35 3.52 -3.42 -6.29
N ARG A 36 3.22 -4.01 -5.14
CA ARG A 36 1.88 -3.99 -4.56
C ARG A 36 1.45 -2.55 -4.27
N PHE A 37 2.26 -1.82 -3.50
CA PHE A 37 1.93 -0.44 -3.14
C PHE A 37 1.95 0.53 -4.33
N GLU A 38 2.76 0.27 -5.36
CA GLU A 38 2.69 0.99 -6.64
C GLU A 38 1.32 0.80 -7.32
N ARG A 39 0.83 -0.45 -7.41
CA ARG A 39 -0.50 -0.74 -7.99
C ARG A 39 -1.64 -0.13 -7.17
N GLU A 40 -1.55 -0.21 -5.84
CA GLU A 40 -2.55 0.38 -4.96
C GLU A 40 -2.63 1.89 -5.11
N ALA A 41 -1.49 2.59 -5.21
CA ALA A 41 -1.48 4.03 -5.43
C ALA A 41 -2.03 4.44 -6.81
N ILE A 42 -1.72 3.68 -7.86
CA ILE A 42 -2.35 3.88 -9.19
C ILE A 42 -3.86 3.70 -9.09
N ALA A 43 -4.34 2.65 -8.42
CA ALA A 43 -5.77 2.43 -8.21
C ALA A 43 -6.40 3.58 -7.39
N LEU A 44 -5.71 4.06 -6.36
CA LEU A 44 -6.18 5.15 -5.51
C LEU A 44 -6.36 6.46 -6.31
N GLN A 45 -5.46 6.78 -7.25
CA GLN A 45 -5.64 7.94 -8.14
C GLN A 45 -6.94 7.87 -8.95
N HIS A 46 -7.38 6.68 -9.35
CA HIS A 46 -8.63 6.52 -10.08
C HIS A 46 -9.86 6.59 -9.17
N ILE A 47 -9.72 6.11 -7.93
CA ILE A 47 -10.84 6.05 -6.96
C ILE A 47 -11.03 7.39 -6.25
N MET A 48 -9.94 8.08 -5.95
CA MET A 48 -9.86 9.34 -5.21
C MET A 48 -8.81 10.24 -5.87
N PRO A 49 -9.10 10.82 -7.04
CA PRO A 49 -8.17 11.67 -7.77
C PRO A 49 -7.72 12.90 -6.97
N GLU A 50 -8.48 13.32 -5.96
CA GLU A 50 -8.12 14.38 -5.02
C GLU A 50 -6.89 14.05 -4.16
N VAL A 51 -6.56 12.77 -3.98
CA VAL A 51 -5.43 12.31 -3.15
C VAL A 51 -4.13 12.28 -3.96
N HIS A 52 -3.28 13.26 -3.70
CA HIS A 52 -1.93 13.34 -4.24
C HIS A 52 -0.91 13.15 -3.12
N ILE A 53 0.15 12.39 -3.40
CA ILE A 53 1.25 12.16 -2.46
C ILE A 53 2.45 12.91 -3.02
N GLY A 54 2.76 14.09 -2.49
CA GLY A 54 3.98 14.81 -2.86
C GLY A 54 5.24 14.17 -2.29
N TRP A 55 6.39 14.72 -2.66
CA TRP A 55 7.67 14.29 -2.08
C TRP A 55 7.75 14.55 -0.56
N THR A 56 7.21 15.70 -0.12
CA THR A 56 7.11 16.08 1.30
C THR A 56 6.20 15.13 2.09
N ASP A 57 5.09 14.70 1.49
CA ASP A 57 4.21 13.71 2.08
C ASP A 57 4.89 12.34 2.18
N PHE A 58 5.56 11.91 1.11
CA PHE A 58 6.33 10.68 1.12
C PHE A 58 7.34 10.63 2.27
N THR A 59 8.17 11.67 2.42
CA THR A 59 9.19 11.70 3.47
C THR A 59 8.54 11.71 4.85
N ARG A 60 7.54 12.59 5.07
CA ARG A 60 6.79 12.66 6.34
C ARG A 60 6.20 11.30 6.70
N TYR A 61 5.45 10.67 5.81
CA TYR A 61 4.79 9.40 6.08
C TYR A 61 5.78 8.26 6.32
N LEU A 62 6.87 8.20 5.55
CA LEU A 62 7.92 7.20 5.72
C LEU A 62 8.51 7.27 7.13
N PHE A 63 8.99 8.44 7.54
CA PHE A 63 9.63 8.59 8.85
C PHE A 63 8.63 8.41 9.99
N SER A 64 7.41 8.97 9.89
CA SER A 64 6.38 8.78 10.91
C SER A 64 6.04 7.30 11.11
N ALA A 65 5.86 6.53 10.03
CA ALA A 65 5.53 5.12 10.12
C ALA A 65 6.67 4.27 10.71
N ILE A 66 7.92 4.54 10.30
CA ILE A 66 9.10 3.85 10.87
C ILE A 66 9.20 4.12 12.38
N LEU A 67 9.05 5.38 12.80
CA LEU A 67 9.15 5.74 14.21
C LEU A 67 8.05 5.10 15.06
N LEU A 68 6.81 5.07 14.55
CA LEU A 68 5.70 4.41 15.23
C LEU A 68 5.92 2.89 15.39
N ASP A 69 6.34 2.23 14.31
CA ASP A 69 6.62 0.78 14.35
C ASP A 69 7.83 0.46 15.24
N PHE A 70 8.85 1.32 15.26
CA PHE A 70 9.97 1.20 16.18
C PHE A 70 9.52 1.34 17.63
N GLY A 71 8.65 2.30 17.94
CA GLY A 71 8.03 2.44 19.26
C GLY A 71 7.27 1.18 19.67
N ALA A 72 6.46 0.63 18.77
CA ALA A 72 5.73 -0.63 19.01
C ALA A 72 6.69 -1.82 19.20
N ALA A 73 7.72 -1.94 18.39
CA ALA A 73 8.71 -3.02 18.49
C ALA A 73 9.56 -2.93 19.77
N LEU A 74 9.83 -1.71 20.26
CA LEU A 74 10.49 -1.49 21.55
C LEU A 74 9.58 -1.94 22.71
N GLN A 75 8.31 -1.53 22.70
CA GLN A 75 7.32 -1.96 23.70
C GLN A 75 7.18 -3.49 23.75
N GLN A 76 7.25 -4.14 22.58
CA GLN A 76 7.17 -5.60 22.46
C GLN A 76 8.52 -6.32 22.64
N LYS A 77 9.60 -5.61 22.99
CA LYS A 77 10.97 -6.14 23.16
C LYS A 77 11.50 -6.89 21.92
N SER A 78 11.00 -6.56 20.74
CA SER A 78 11.30 -7.23 19.47
C SER A 78 12.10 -6.34 18.49
N PHE A 79 12.44 -5.12 18.90
CA PHE A 79 13.15 -4.13 18.07
C PHE A 79 14.39 -4.67 17.34
N ARG A 80 15.33 -5.29 18.05
CA ARG A 80 16.57 -5.81 17.43
C ARG A 80 16.32 -6.84 16.34
N LYS A 81 15.21 -7.58 16.44
CA LYS A 81 14.82 -8.60 15.46
C LYS A 81 14.21 -7.98 14.21
N TYR A 82 13.39 -6.94 14.36
CA TYR A 82 12.56 -6.42 13.29
C TYR A 82 12.95 -5.03 12.76
N ALA A 83 13.90 -4.32 13.37
CA ALA A 83 14.24 -2.95 12.99
C ALA A 83 14.57 -2.80 11.49
N VAL A 84 15.39 -3.71 10.95
CA VAL A 84 15.74 -3.71 9.52
C VAL A 84 14.52 -4.02 8.66
N GLU A 85 13.71 -5.00 9.06
CA GLU A 85 12.51 -5.42 8.34
C GLU A 85 11.47 -4.29 8.27
N ILE A 86 11.24 -3.60 9.39
CA ILE A 86 10.36 -2.42 9.48
C ILE A 86 10.85 -1.34 8.53
N ALA A 87 12.14 -0.98 8.60
CA ALA A 87 12.70 0.06 7.74
C ALA A 87 12.58 -0.27 6.25
N LEU A 88 12.92 -1.51 5.86
CA LEU A 88 12.81 -1.98 4.49
C LEU A 88 11.35 -2.02 4.02
N TYR A 89 10.44 -2.57 4.83
CA TYR A 89 9.03 -2.65 4.50
C TYR A 89 8.43 -1.26 4.28
N ARG A 90 8.62 -0.33 5.23
CA ARG A 90 8.09 1.04 5.13
C ARG A 90 8.72 1.80 3.97
N THR A 91 10.00 1.60 3.71
CA THR A 91 10.65 2.17 2.52
C THR A 91 10.01 1.65 1.23
N MET A 92 9.82 0.33 1.08
CA MET A 92 9.17 -0.24 -0.10
C MET A 92 7.71 0.19 -0.23
N GLN A 93 7.00 0.32 0.89
CA GLN A 93 5.62 0.79 0.96
C GLN A 93 5.49 2.20 0.41
N PHE A 94 6.12 3.18 1.07
CA PHE A 94 5.95 4.56 0.68
C PHE A 94 6.62 4.88 -0.65
N TRP A 95 7.72 4.20 -1.00
CA TRP A 95 8.35 4.39 -2.30
C TRP A 95 7.48 3.85 -3.42
N GLY A 96 6.84 2.69 -3.21
CA GLY A 96 5.84 2.14 -4.12
C GLY A 96 4.67 3.11 -4.29
N SER A 97 4.11 3.60 -3.20
CA SER A 97 2.97 4.52 -3.22
C SER A 97 3.30 5.85 -3.91
N PHE A 98 4.43 6.47 -3.58
CA PHE A 98 4.90 7.70 -4.21
C PHE A 98 5.07 7.52 -5.71
N ARG A 99 5.77 6.46 -6.15
CA ARG A 99 5.94 6.17 -7.57
C ARG A 99 4.61 5.93 -8.26
N GLY A 100 3.73 5.11 -7.68
CA GLY A 100 2.42 4.81 -8.25
C GLY A 100 1.55 6.06 -8.41
N ASN A 101 1.60 6.99 -7.45
CA ASN A 101 0.89 8.27 -7.51
C ASN A 101 1.49 9.28 -8.51
N HIS A 102 2.65 9.03 -9.10
CA HIS A 102 3.22 9.86 -10.17
C HIS A 102 3.24 9.15 -11.53
N ILE A 103 2.73 7.92 -11.59
CA ILE A 103 2.75 7.12 -12.81
C ILE A 103 1.41 7.28 -13.54
N HIS A 104 1.44 7.97 -14.68
CA HIS A 104 0.36 7.96 -15.67
C HIS A 104 0.66 6.88 -16.72
N ARG A 105 0.48 5.59 -16.39
CA ARG A 105 0.88 4.51 -17.31
C ARG A 105 -0.24 4.06 -18.23
N THR A 106 0.02 4.10 -19.53
CA THR A 106 -0.59 3.18 -20.49
C THR A 106 -0.03 1.76 -20.29
N VAL A 107 -0.91 0.78 -20.07
CA VAL A 107 -0.51 -0.62 -19.85
C VAL A 107 0.18 -1.15 -21.11
N SER A 108 1.46 -1.55 -20.99
CA SER A 108 2.20 -2.10 -22.13
C SER A 108 1.56 -3.40 -22.62
N ARG A 109 1.63 -3.66 -23.93
CA ARG A 109 1.08 -4.87 -24.56
C ARG A 109 1.52 -6.15 -23.84
N ARG A 110 2.80 -6.25 -23.48
CA ARG A 110 3.37 -7.36 -22.70
C ARG A 110 2.68 -7.58 -21.35
N ARG A 111 2.30 -6.50 -20.64
CA ARG A 111 1.57 -6.61 -19.36
C ARG A 111 0.12 -7.03 -19.55
N LYS A 112 -0.53 -6.56 -20.63
CA LYS A 112 -1.88 -7.04 -21.01
C LYS A 112 -1.85 -8.53 -21.30
N GLU A 113 -0.91 -8.97 -22.14
CA GLU A 113 -0.76 -10.40 -22.47
C GLU A 113 -0.46 -11.24 -21.23
N ALA A 114 0.44 -10.81 -20.34
CA ALA A 114 0.71 -11.53 -19.09
C ALA A 114 -0.49 -11.58 -18.12
N TYR A 115 -1.39 -10.60 -18.16
CA TYR A 115 -2.61 -10.61 -17.34
C TYR A 115 -3.64 -11.63 -17.84
N PHE A 116 -3.86 -11.69 -19.16
CA PHE A 116 -4.81 -12.63 -19.75
C PHE A 116 -4.24 -14.04 -19.91
N TYR A 117 -2.91 -14.17 -20.02
CA TYR A 117 -2.21 -15.44 -20.21
C TYR A 117 -1.07 -15.58 -19.19
N PRO A 118 -1.37 -15.78 -17.90
CA PRO A 118 -0.36 -16.07 -16.90
C PRO A 118 0.26 -17.44 -17.21
N ARG A 119 1.58 -17.43 -17.43
CA ARG A 119 2.40 -18.65 -17.54
C ARG A 119 2.96 -19.04 -16.20
#